data_AF-A0A7Z7LF71-F1
#
_entry.id   AF-A0A7Z7LF71-F1
#
_cell.length_a   1.000
_cell.length_b   1.000
_cell.length_c   1.000
_cell.angle_alpha   90.00
_cell.angle_beta   90.00
_cell.angle_gamma   90.00
#
_symmetry.space_group_name_H-M   'P 1'
#
loop_
_entity.id
_entity.type
_entity.pdbx_description
1 polymer ?
#
loop_
_entity_poly.entity_id
_entity_poly.type
_entity_poly.pdbx_seq_one_letter_code
_entity_poly.pdbx_strand_id
1 'polypeptide(L)'
;MNTVAIMIGALYLISAVIVVASKNSFQAVIWFGIMGSLSAIVMLLAGAPDVAMTQFTVGVALVLIVYIMALKRQRRVRLGFVNVPSMIEAGSGGLKGLEWEIMKRIDEKEGYHIEAMAFESREAAIKAVEAHEIDILCGAFTQEELSGDTRGIAYLETSIFDFEGVEVDFVKLKQLSRMSVSPRPVFLKKSNYVFIVSRSSEDLARILSNDIENMVKDGRMEKIVGRYL
;
A
#
# COMPACT_ATOMS: atom_id res chain seq x y z
N MET A 1 53.72 1.30 8.12
CA MET A 1 52.30 1.23 7.71
C MET A 1 51.46 1.31 8.97
N ASN A 2 50.65 2.36 9.15
CA ASN A 2 49.92 2.59 10.41
C ASN A 2 48.95 1.44 10.69
N THR A 3 49.03 0.83 11.88
CA THR A 3 48.09 -0.21 12.35
C THR A 3 46.63 0.24 12.24
N VAL A 4 46.38 1.53 12.46
CA VAL A 4 45.08 2.18 12.29
C VAL A 4 44.57 2.08 10.85
N ALA A 5 45.42 2.32 9.85
CA ALA A 5 45.02 2.26 8.44
C ALA A 5 44.66 0.83 8.01
N ILE A 6 45.37 -0.17 8.54
CA ILE A 6 45.08 -1.60 8.29
C ILE A 6 43.72 -1.98 8.89
N MET A 7 43.45 -1.55 10.12
CA MET A 7 42.17 -1.82 10.79
C MET A 7 40.98 -1.20 10.04
N ILE A 8 41.12 0.04 9.59
CA ILE A 8 40.06 0.73 8.82
C ILE A 8 39.90 0.09 7.44
N GLY A 9 41.00 -0.28 6.77
CA GLY A 9 40.96 -0.97 5.49
C GLY A 9 40.26 -2.34 5.58
N ALA A 10 40.49 -3.09 6.65
CA ALA A 10 39.77 -4.34 6.91
C ALA A 10 38.26 -4.10 7.10
N LEU A 11 37.88 -3.06 7.86
CA LEU A 11 36.48 -2.71 8.08
C LEU A 11 35.80 -2.26 6.78
N TYR A 12 36.52 -1.54 5.91
CA TYR A 12 36.05 -1.18 4.58
C TYR A 12 35.72 -2.43 3.73
N LEU A 13 36.62 -3.42 3.68
CA LEU A 13 36.38 -4.66 2.94
C LEU A 13 35.18 -5.44 3.49
N ILE A 14 35.07 -5.54 4.82
CA ILE A 14 33.92 -6.21 5.46
C ILE A 14 32.62 -5.49 5.07
N SER A 15 32.59 -4.15 5.16
CA SER A 15 31.41 -3.37 4.78
C SER A 15 31.03 -3.58 3.30
N ALA A 16 32.01 -3.67 2.39
CA ALA A 16 31.77 -3.94 0.98
C ALA A 16 31.09 -5.30 0.75
N VAL A 17 31.54 -6.34 1.46
CA VAL A 17 30.90 -7.67 1.40
C VAL A 17 29.46 -7.60 1.90
N ILE A 18 29.20 -6.87 2.98
CA ILE A 18 27.85 -6.72 3.54
C ILE A 18 26.93 -5.93 2.58
N VAL A 19 27.43 -4.90 1.88
CA VAL A 19 26.67 -4.17 0.85
C VAL A 19 26.16 -5.14 -0.21
N VAL A 20 27.04 -5.99 -0.75
CA VAL A 20 26.69 -6.93 -1.82
C VAL A 20 25.78 -8.06 -1.31
N ALA A 21 25.97 -8.50 -0.07
CA ALA A 21 25.16 -9.56 0.54
C ALA A 21 23.80 -9.09 1.09
N SER A 22 23.55 -7.77 1.12
CA SER A 22 22.31 -7.21 1.66
C SER A 22 21.12 -7.54 0.76
N LYS A 23 20.12 -8.21 1.33
CA LYS A 23 18.88 -8.60 0.61
C LYS A 23 17.91 -7.44 0.39
N ASN A 24 17.99 -6.40 1.21
CA ASN A 24 17.12 -5.24 1.16
C ASN A 24 17.90 -4.03 0.65
N SER A 25 17.40 -3.35 -0.38
CA SER A 25 17.99 -2.14 -0.97
C SER A 25 18.25 -1.05 0.07
N PHE A 26 17.36 -0.90 1.06
CA PHE A 26 17.54 0.08 2.13
C PHE A 26 18.74 -0.24 3.01
N GLN A 27 18.89 -1.51 3.39
CA GLN A 27 20.02 -1.97 4.17
C GLN A 27 21.33 -1.87 3.38
N ALA A 28 21.31 -2.21 2.08
CA ALA A 28 22.47 -2.09 1.19
C ALA A 28 22.99 -0.64 1.12
N VAL A 29 22.08 0.34 1.05
CA VAL A 29 22.44 1.76 0.98
C VAL A 29 23.00 2.29 2.29
N ILE A 30 22.50 1.83 3.44
CA ILE A 30 23.11 2.17 4.74
C ILE A 30 24.55 1.67 4.80
N TRP A 31 24.78 0.40 4.43
CA TRP A 31 26.13 -0.17 4.40
C TRP A 31 27.03 0.52 3.38
N PHE A 32 26.48 0.97 2.25
CA PHE A 32 27.21 1.76 1.25
C PHE A 32 27.67 3.10 1.84
N GLY A 33 26.83 3.77 2.64
CA GLY A 33 27.22 4.99 3.34
C GLY A 33 28.35 4.77 4.35
N ILE A 34 28.31 3.67 5.10
CA ILE A 34 29.37 3.27 6.04
C ILE A 34 30.67 2.99 5.28
N MET A 35 30.61 2.18 4.21
CA MET A 35 31.73 1.84 3.36
C MET A 35 32.38 3.10 2.76
N GLY A 36 31.59 4.00 2.19
CA GLY A 36 32.08 5.24 1.59
C GLY A 36 32.70 6.19 2.62
N SER A 37 32.18 6.24 3.84
CA SER A 37 32.75 7.03 4.95
C SER A 37 34.10 6.47 5.40
N LEU A 38 34.24 5.14 5.49
CA LEU A 38 35.52 4.49 5.78
C LEU A 38 36.56 4.77 4.69
N SER A 39 36.14 4.77 3.42
CA SER A 39 37.00 5.13 2.29
C SER A 39 37.55 6.57 2.41
N ALA A 40 36.70 7.53 2.78
CA ALA A 40 37.13 8.91 3.01
C ALA A 40 38.18 9.02 4.13
N ILE A 41 38.02 8.26 5.21
CA ILE A 41 39.01 8.22 6.31
C ILE A 41 40.34 7.63 5.82
N VAL A 42 40.32 6.57 5.00
CA VAL A 42 41.55 6.01 4.41
C VAL A 42 42.26 7.05 3.54
N MET A 43 41.53 7.82 2.72
CA MET A 43 42.10 8.90 1.91
C MET A 43 42.69 10.03 2.75
N LEU A 44 42.03 10.39 3.86
CA LEU A 44 42.55 11.38 4.80
C LEU A 44 43.86 10.92 5.45
N LEU A 45 43.93 9.66 5.87
CA LEU A 45 45.15 9.05 6.42
C LEU A 45 46.27 8.91 5.37
N ALA A 46 45.91 8.80 4.09
CA ALA A 46 46.86 8.78 2.98
C ALA A 46 47.38 10.18 2.59
N GLY A 47 46.94 11.24 3.27
CA GLY A 47 47.37 12.62 3.00
C GLY A 47 46.64 13.28 1.83
N ALA A 48 45.48 12.75 1.42
CA ALA A 48 44.65 13.29 0.35
C ALA A 48 43.33 13.89 0.91
N PRO A 49 43.38 15.04 1.61
CA PRO A 49 42.21 15.62 2.27
C PRO A 49 41.13 16.09 1.29
N ASP A 50 41.50 16.65 0.15
CA ASP A 50 40.53 17.13 -0.84
C ASP A 50 39.74 15.97 -1.44
N VAL A 51 40.41 14.85 -1.74
CA VAL A 51 39.76 13.64 -2.25
C VAL A 51 38.84 13.05 -1.18
N ALA A 52 39.28 13.00 0.08
CA ALA A 52 38.44 12.54 1.20
C ALA A 52 37.15 13.37 1.34
N MET A 53 37.26 14.70 1.22
CA MET A 53 36.10 15.59 1.30
C MET A 53 35.11 15.32 0.17
N THR A 54 35.59 15.19 -1.08
CA THR A 54 34.73 14.86 -2.22
C THR A 54 34.08 13.48 -2.09
N GLN A 55 34.81 12.49 -1.57
CA GLN A 55 34.29 11.14 -1.35
C GLN A 55 33.15 11.14 -0.32
N PHE A 56 33.29 11.92 0.75
CA PHE A 56 32.22 12.03 1.74
C PHE A 56 31.00 12.79 1.18
N THR A 57 31.23 13.93 0.52
CA THR A 57 30.13 14.77 0.01
C THR A 57 29.40 14.14 -1.17
N VAL A 58 30.13 13.73 -2.21
CA VAL A 58 29.54 13.21 -3.45
C VAL A 58 29.36 11.70 -3.38
N GLY A 59 30.37 10.98 -2.89
CA GLY A 59 30.33 9.51 -2.82
C GLY A 59 29.35 8.97 -1.79
N VAL A 60 29.16 9.66 -0.66
CA VAL A 60 28.22 9.25 0.39
C VAL A 60 26.97 10.12 0.41
N ALA A 61 27.09 11.43 0.69
CA ALA A 61 25.93 12.25 0.98
C ALA A 61 25.00 12.41 -0.23
N LEU A 62 25.52 12.69 -1.43
CA LEU A 62 24.69 12.82 -2.64
C LEU A 62 23.98 11.51 -2.99
N VAL A 63 24.68 10.36 -2.94
CA VAL A 63 24.08 9.05 -3.23
C VAL A 63 22.96 8.73 -2.23
N LEU A 64 23.16 9.00 -0.94
CA LEU A 64 22.13 8.84 0.08
C LEU A 64 20.91 9.74 -0.19
N ILE A 65 21.14 11.02 -0.54
CA ILE A 65 20.06 11.96 -0.87
C ILE A 65 19.28 11.48 -2.10
N VAL A 66 19.97 11.11 -3.18
CA VAL A 66 19.34 10.61 -4.41
C VAL A 66 18.54 9.34 -4.13
N TYR A 67 19.07 8.43 -3.31
CA TYR A 67 18.36 7.22 -2.91
C TYR A 67 17.09 7.53 -2.10
N ILE A 68 17.18 8.42 -1.10
CA ILE A 68 16.02 8.86 -0.32
C ILE A 68 14.98 9.54 -1.23
N MET A 69 15.43 10.38 -2.17
CA MET A 69 14.55 11.00 -3.16
C MET A 69 13.89 9.97 -4.09
N ALA A 70 14.63 8.95 -4.51
CA ALA A 70 14.09 7.85 -5.32
C ALA A 70 13.04 7.05 -4.54
N LEU A 71 13.31 6.72 -3.27
CA LEU A 71 12.34 6.06 -2.39
C LEU A 71 11.07 6.91 -2.18
N LYS A 72 11.24 8.21 -1.92
CA LYS A 72 10.11 9.15 -1.74
C LYS A 72 9.25 9.26 -3.00
N ARG A 73 9.78 8.92 -4.17
CA ARG A 73 9.07 8.99 -5.45
C ARG A 73 8.18 7.77 -5.74
N GLN A 74 8.21 6.72 -4.92
CA GLN A 74 7.80 5.39 -5.37
C GLN A 74 6.70 4.68 -4.58
N ARG A 75 5.75 5.41 -3.99
CA ARG A 75 4.58 4.78 -3.37
C ARG A 75 3.27 5.40 -3.86
N ARG A 76 3.14 5.53 -5.18
CA ARG A 76 1.84 5.79 -5.80
C ARG A 76 1.01 4.52 -5.72
N VAL A 77 -0.20 4.61 -5.19
CA VAL A 77 -1.17 3.51 -5.17
C VAL A 77 -2.24 3.86 -6.16
N ARG A 78 -2.39 3.05 -7.20
CA ARG A 78 -3.47 3.19 -8.16
C ARG A 78 -4.72 2.55 -7.60
N LEU A 79 -5.67 3.37 -7.18
CA LEU A 79 -6.93 2.94 -6.61
C LEU A 79 -8.02 2.95 -7.69
N GLY A 80 -8.42 1.78 -8.17
CA GLY A 80 -9.65 1.66 -8.93
C GLY A 80 -10.86 1.70 -8.01
N PHE A 81 -11.95 2.36 -8.42
CA PHE A 81 -13.21 2.26 -7.70
C PHE A 81 -14.42 2.25 -8.62
N VAL A 82 -15.45 1.51 -8.20
CA VAL A 82 -16.79 1.59 -8.78
C VAL A 82 -17.67 2.43 -7.86
N ASN A 83 -18.39 3.40 -8.40
CA ASN A 83 -19.26 4.27 -7.60
C ASN A 83 -20.37 3.46 -6.92
N VAL A 84 -20.32 3.38 -5.59
CA VAL A 84 -21.34 2.77 -4.76
C VAL A 84 -21.68 3.70 -3.60
N PRO A 85 -22.90 4.25 -3.54
CA PRO A 85 -23.35 5.11 -2.45
C PRO A 85 -23.04 4.54 -1.06
N SER A 86 -22.62 5.41 -0.14
CA SER A 86 -22.12 5.09 1.21
C SER A 86 -20.77 4.35 1.27
N MET A 87 -20.33 3.66 0.22
CA MET A 87 -19.11 2.86 0.22
C MET A 87 -17.93 3.63 -0.38
N ILE A 88 -18.05 4.04 -1.63
CA ILE A 88 -17.11 4.95 -2.29
C ILE A 88 -17.81 5.67 -3.44
N GLU A 89 -17.77 6.99 -3.42
CA GLU A 89 -18.39 7.82 -4.45
C GLU A 89 -17.60 9.11 -4.70
N ALA A 90 -17.58 9.53 -5.96
CA ALA A 90 -17.06 10.84 -6.34
C ALA A 90 -18.08 11.94 -6.05
N GLY A 91 -17.71 12.89 -5.17
CA GLY A 91 -18.50 14.08 -4.86
C GLY A 91 -17.83 15.38 -5.28
N SER A 92 -18.52 16.51 -5.10
CA SER A 92 -18.02 17.86 -5.43
C SER A 92 -16.78 18.31 -4.64
N GLY A 93 -16.41 17.58 -3.58
CA GLY A 93 -15.23 17.83 -2.74
C GLY A 93 -14.21 16.70 -2.74
N GLY A 94 -14.23 15.83 -3.76
CA GLY A 94 -13.40 14.63 -3.84
C GLY A 94 -14.16 13.36 -3.46
N LEU A 95 -13.41 12.27 -3.27
CA LEU A 95 -13.97 10.98 -2.90
C LEU A 95 -14.52 10.99 -1.47
N LYS A 96 -15.61 10.27 -1.26
CA LYS A 96 -16.27 10.08 0.04
C LYS A 96 -16.77 8.64 0.15
N GLY A 97 -17.06 8.21 1.38
CA GLY A 97 -17.57 6.87 1.66
C GLY A 97 -16.71 6.11 2.65
N LEU A 98 -17.26 4.99 3.13
CA LEU A 98 -16.61 4.10 4.07
C LEU A 98 -15.24 3.60 3.58
N GLU A 99 -15.18 3.07 2.36
CA GLU A 99 -13.95 2.53 1.77
C GLU A 99 -12.91 3.62 1.56
N TRP A 100 -13.34 4.82 1.11
CA TRP A 100 -12.43 5.96 0.97
C TRP A 100 -11.85 6.42 2.30
N GLU A 101 -12.64 6.44 3.38
CA GLU A 101 -12.13 6.80 4.71
C GLU A 101 -11.11 5.81 5.26
N ILE A 102 -11.22 4.53 4.89
CA ILE A 102 -10.21 3.52 5.20
C ILE A 102 -8.96 3.77 4.33
N MET A 103 -9.13 3.94 3.02
CA MET A 103 -7.99 4.13 2.10
C MET A 103 -7.21 5.41 2.35
N LYS A 104 -7.88 6.53 2.64
CA LYS A 104 -7.24 7.83 2.91
C LYS A 104 -6.21 7.75 4.04
N ARG A 105 -6.36 6.80 4.97
CA ARG A 105 -5.41 6.61 6.08
C ARG A 105 -4.08 6.03 5.62
N ILE A 106 -4.10 5.21 4.56
CA ILE A 106 -2.87 4.68 3.95
C ILE A 106 -2.07 5.83 3.33
N ASP A 107 -2.76 6.81 2.73
CA ASP A 107 -2.15 8.04 2.22
C ASP A 107 -1.49 8.85 3.37
N GLU A 108 -2.24 9.06 4.47
CA GLU A 108 -1.80 9.91 5.58
C GLU A 108 -0.71 9.31 6.48
N LYS A 109 -0.75 8.00 6.78
CA LYS A 109 0.18 7.35 7.73
C LYS A 109 1.45 6.83 7.08
N GLU A 110 1.32 6.23 5.90
CA GLU A 110 2.35 5.40 5.31
C GLU A 110 3.08 6.11 4.15
N GLY A 111 2.72 7.38 3.89
CA GLY A 111 3.32 8.22 2.86
C GLY A 111 3.05 7.72 1.44
N TYR A 112 2.01 6.91 1.25
CA TYR A 112 1.52 6.58 -0.08
C TYR A 112 0.84 7.81 -0.69
N HIS A 113 0.80 7.85 -2.02
CA HIS A 113 -0.01 8.82 -2.75
C HIS A 113 -1.07 8.08 -3.55
N ILE A 114 -2.34 8.21 -3.15
CA ILE A 114 -3.44 7.50 -3.79
C ILE A 114 -3.88 8.24 -5.07
N GLU A 115 -3.69 7.58 -6.21
CA GLU A 115 -4.21 8.01 -7.51
C GLU A 115 -5.48 7.21 -7.82
N ALA A 116 -6.64 7.83 -7.62
CA ALA A 116 -7.92 7.17 -7.80
C ALA A 116 -8.45 7.27 -9.23
N MET A 117 -9.00 6.16 -9.74
CA MET A 117 -9.60 6.03 -11.06
C MET A 117 -10.99 5.39 -10.95
N ALA A 118 -12.00 6.06 -11.51
CA ALA A 118 -13.37 5.55 -11.53
C ALA A 118 -13.55 4.55 -12.69
N PHE A 119 -14.29 3.47 -12.43
CA PHE A 119 -14.72 2.50 -13.43
C PHE A 119 -16.24 2.49 -13.54
N GLU A 120 -16.76 2.46 -14.77
CA GLU A 120 -18.20 2.42 -15.04
C GLU A 120 -18.81 1.03 -14.85
N SER A 121 -18.00 -0.02 -15.02
CA SER A 121 -18.41 -1.43 -14.92
C SER A 121 -17.51 -2.18 -13.95
N ARG A 122 -18.12 -3.05 -13.13
CA ARG A 122 -17.40 -3.94 -12.20
C ARG A 122 -16.47 -4.89 -12.95
N GLU A 123 -16.92 -5.40 -14.09
CA GLU A 123 -16.15 -6.31 -14.95
C GLU A 123 -14.89 -5.62 -15.50
N ALA A 124 -15.01 -4.37 -15.93
CA ALA A 124 -13.86 -3.58 -16.39
C ALA A 124 -12.86 -3.34 -15.25
N ALA A 125 -13.36 -3.06 -14.04
CA ALA A 125 -12.52 -2.81 -12.87
C ALA A 125 -11.77 -4.08 -12.42
N ILE A 126 -12.43 -5.25 -12.44
CA ILE A 126 -11.81 -6.54 -12.13
C ILE A 126 -10.69 -6.87 -13.13
N LYS A 127 -10.94 -6.66 -14.44
CA LYS A 127 -9.90 -6.86 -15.46
C LYS A 127 -8.70 -5.95 -15.28
N ALA A 128 -8.92 -4.70 -14.85
CA ALA A 128 -7.83 -3.74 -14.63
C ALA A 128 -6.92 -4.16 -13.46
N VAL A 129 -7.47 -4.70 -12.37
CA VAL A 129 -6.66 -5.20 -11.24
C VAL A 129 -5.91 -6.48 -11.61
N GLU A 130 -6.52 -7.36 -12.40
CA GLU A 130 -5.86 -8.55 -12.96
C GLU A 130 -4.71 -8.20 -13.91
N ALA A 131 -4.91 -7.18 -14.76
CA ALA A 131 -3.88 -6.68 -15.67
C ALA A 131 -2.78 -5.86 -14.98
N HIS A 132 -2.82 -5.73 -13.65
CA HIS A 132 -1.92 -4.90 -12.84
C HIS A 132 -1.90 -3.41 -13.26
N GLU A 133 -2.97 -2.94 -13.88
CA GLU A 133 -3.13 -1.52 -14.23
C GLU A 133 -3.44 -0.69 -12.98
N ILE A 134 -4.18 -1.29 -12.04
CA ILE A 134 -4.50 -0.76 -10.70
C ILE A 134 -3.97 -1.69 -9.60
N ASP A 135 -3.65 -1.10 -8.44
CA ASP A 135 -3.12 -1.82 -7.27
C ASP A 135 -4.22 -2.34 -6.35
N ILE A 136 -5.24 -1.51 -6.12
CA ILE A 136 -6.38 -1.80 -5.24
C ILE A 136 -7.67 -1.46 -5.97
N LEU A 137 -8.70 -2.26 -5.75
CA LEU A 137 -10.05 -2.03 -6.24
C LEU A 137 -11.04 -1.95 -5.06
N CYS A 138 -11.84 -0.87 -5.07
CA CYS A 138 -12.94 -0.56 -4.14
C CYS A 138 -14.29 -0.50 -4.88
N GLY A 139 -15.39 -0.66 -4.14
CA GLY A 139 -16.74 -0.57 -4.71
C GLY A 139 -17.70 -1.60 -4.14
N ALA A 140 -17.58 -1.95 -2.86
CA ALA A 140 -18.40 -2.96 -2.19
C ALA A 140 -18.36 -4.32 -2.93
N PHE A 141 -17.15 -4.77 -3.24
CA PHE A 141 -16.93 -6.12 -3.76
C PHE A 141 -17.04 -7.13 -2.62
N THR A 142 -17.65 -8.28 -2.89
CA THR A 142 -17.73 -9.38 -1.91
C THR A 142 -16.67 -10.44 -2.17
N GLN A 143 -16.48 -11.34 -1.21
CA GLN A 143 -15.49 -12.40 -1.30
C GLN A 143 -15.74 -13.36 -2.48
N GLU A 144 -16.98 -13.48 -2.94
CA GLU A 144 -17.38 -14.26 -4.11
C GLU A 144 -16.93 -13.66 -5.44
N GLU A 145 -16.66 -12.35 -5.46
CA GLU A 145 -16.21 -11.62 -6.66
C GLU A 145 -14.68 -11.65 -6.83
N LEU A 146 -13.95 -12.40 -5.99
CA LEU A 146 -12.51 -12.59 -6.14
C LEU A 146 -12.20 -13.48 -7.35
N SER A 147 -11.30 -12.98 -8.20
CA SER A 147 -10.61 -13.78 -9.20
C SER A 147 -9.36 -14.44 -8.64
N GLY A 148 -8.98 -15.61 -9.20
CA GLY A 148 -7.84 -16.40 -8.74
C GLY A 148 -6.48 -15.68 -8.75
N ASP A 149 -6.32 -14.65 -9.59
CA ASP A 149 -5.08 -13.86 -9.69
C ASP A 149 -5.07 -12.59 -8.83
N THR A 150 -6.08 -12.41 -7.98
CA THR A 150 -6.21 -11.27 -7.06
C THR A 150 -6.24 -11.75 -5.61
N ARG A 151 -6.05 -10.83 -4.67
CA ARG A 151 -6.17 -11.11 -3.23
C ARG A 151 -7.20 -10.19 -2.60
N GLY A 152 -8.22 -10.79 -1.98
CA GLY A 152 -9.21 -10.04 -1.20
C GLY A 152 -8.76 -9.82 0.24
N ILE A 153 -8.89 -8.59 0.71
CA ILE A 153 -8.67 -8.21 2.11
C ILE A 153 -10.03 -7.85 2.70
N ALA A 154 -10.56 -8.75 3.52
CA ALA A 154 -11.83 -8.55 4.20
C ALA A 154 -11.73 -7.38 5.19
N TYR A 155 -12.71 -6.48 5.13
CA TYR A 155 -12.78 -5.33 6.02
C TYR A 155 -14.11 -5.21 6.76
N LEU A 156 -15.20 -5.76 6.23
CA LEU A 156 -16.52 -5.69 6.86
C LEU A 156 -17.34 -6.94 6.55
N GLU A 157 -17.94 -7.56 7.57
CA GLU A 157 -18.88 -8.66 7.39
C GLU A 157 -20.20 -8.16 6.78
N THR A 158 -20.75 -8.92 5.84
CA THR A 158 -22.03 -8.60 5.19
C THR A 158 -22.89 -9.84 5.03
N SER A 159 -24.17 -9.63 4.77
CA SER A 159 -25.13 -10.69 4.47
C SER A 159 -25.53 -10.60 3.00
N ILE A 160 -25.57 -11.75 2.35
CA ILE A 160 -26.09 -11.92 0.99
C ILE A 160 -27.51 -12.43 1.09
N PHE A 161 -28.38 -11.81 0.31
CA PHE A 161 -29.81 -12.10 0.25
C PHE A 161 -30.19 -12.50 -1.17
N ASP A 162 -31.17 -13.38 -1.29
CA ASP A 162 -31.89 -13.61 -2.53
C ASP A 162 -33.00 -12.57 -2.65
N PHE A 163 -32.99 -11.84 -3.76
CA PHE A 163 -34.03 -10.91 -4.13
C PHE A 163 -34.47 -11.21 -5.56
N GLU A 164 -35.65 -11.81 -5.71
CA GLU A 164 -36.22 -12.21 -7.00
C GLU A 164 -35.31 -13.14 -7.84
N GLY A 165 -34.56 -14.04 -7.19
CA GLY A 165 -33.64 -14.97 -7.86
C GLY A 165 -32.26 -14.39 -8.14
N VAL A 166 -31.97 -13.18 -7.65
CA VAL A 166 -30.67 -12.50 -7.79
C VAL A 166 -30.02 -12.36 -6.41
N GLU A 167 -28.77 -12.80 -6.29
CA GLU A 167 -27.97 -12.58 -5.08
C GLU A 167 -27.59 -11.10 -4.95
N VAL A 168 -28.05 -10.46 -3.87
CA VAL A 168 -27.77 -9.06 -3.54
C VAL A 168 -27.14 -8.93 -2.16
N ASP A 169 -26.12 -8.10 -2.06
CA ASP A 169 -25.51 -7.76 -0.78
C ASP A 169 -26.34 -6.71 -0.02
N PHE A 170 -26.04 -6.53 1.27
CA PHE A 170 -26.77 -5.60 2.13
C PHE A 170 -26.82 -4.15 1.61
N VAL A 171 -25.72 -3.64 1.03
CA VAL A 171 -25.65 -2.27 0.50
C VAL A 171 -26.54 -2.13 -0.73
N LYS A 172 -26.48 -3.07 -1.68
CA LYS A 172 -27.40 -3.09 -2.84
C LYS A 172 -28.84 -3.21 -2.41
N LEU A 173 -29.13 -4.06 -1.43
CA LEU A 173 -30.49 -4.22 -0.88
C LEU A 173 -31.00 -2.94 -0.22
N LYS A 174 -30.16 -2.21 0.52
CA LYS A 174 -30.52 -0.89 1.10
C LYS A 174 -30.84 0.13 0.01
N GLN A 175 -30.17 0.08 -1.14
CA GLN A 175 -30.46 0.95 -2.29
C GLN A 175 -31.78 0.57 -2.96
N LEU A 176 -32.02 -0.72 -3.20
CA LEU A 176 -33.26 -1.23 -3.79
C LEU A 176 -34.47 -1.01 -2.87
N SER A 177 -34.31 -1.20 -1.56
CA SER A 177 -35.38 -1.08 -0.57
C SER A 177 -35.90 0.35 -0.40
N ARG A 178 -35.14 1.38 -0.79
CA ARG A 178 -35.62 2.78 -0.81
C ARG A 178 -36.79 2.98 -1.79
N MET A 179 -37.01 2.04 -2.71
CA MET A 179 -38.06 2.07 -3.71
C MET A 179 -39.33 1.29 -3.33
N SER A 180 -39.50 0.89 -2.05
CA SER A 180 -40.69 0.19 -1.53
C SER A 180 -41.03 -1.08 -2.33
N VAL A 181 -40.18 -2.10 -2.23
CA VAL A 181 -40.29 -3.30 -3.06
C VAL A 181 -40.78 -4.50 -2.24
N SER A 182 -41.90 -5.07 -2.68
CA SER A 182 -42.29 -6.46 -2.47
C SER A 182 -41.71 -7.25 -3.64
N PRO A 183 -41.09 -8.42 -3.44
CA PRO A 183 -41.13 -9.33 -2.29
C PRO A 183 -40.07 -9.07 -1.20
N ARG A 184 -40.18 -9.77 -0.06
CA ARG A 184 -39.19 -9.67 1.04
C ARG A 184 -37.92 -10.45 0.68
N PRO A 185 -36.72 -9.88 0.89
CA PRO A 185 -35.45 -10.56 0.64
C PRO A 185 -35.28 -11.78 1.56
N VAL A 186 -34.77 -12.87 1.03
CA VAL A 186 -34.49 -14.11 1.79
C VAL A 186 -32.99 -14.17 2.09
N PHE A 187 -32.62 -14.36 3.34
CA PHE A 187 -31.22 -14.53 3.71
C PHE A 187 -30.64 -15.82 3.11
N LEU A 188 -29.50 -15.70 2.42
CA LEU A 188 -28.79 -16.85 1.85
C LEU A 188 -27.59 -17.25 2.71
N LYS A 189 -26.61 -16.36 2.86
CA LYS A 189 -25.34 -16.63 3.52
C LYS A 189 -24.68 -15.36 4.05
N LYS A 190 -23.72 -15.55 4.96
CA LYS A 190 -22.77 -14.50 5.36
C LYS A 190 -21.60 -14.46 4.38
N SER A 191 -21.10 -13.27 4.12
CA SER A 191 -19.90 -12.99 3.31
C SER A 191 -19.13 -11.82 3.93
N ASN A 192 -18.06 -11.38 3.27
CA ASN A 192 -17.31 -10.20 3.65
C ASN A 192 -17.17 -9.26 2.47
N TYR A 193 -17.31 -7.96 2.71
CA TYR A 193 -16.79 -6.97 1.80
C TYR A 193 -15.26 -6.97 1.86
N VAL A 194 -14.65 -6.90 0.68
CA VAL A 194 -13.21 -7.06 0.47
C VAL A 194 -12.65 -5.93 -0.37
N PHE A 195 -11.44 -5.47 -0.04
CA PHE A 195 -10.60 -4.76 -0.98
C PHE A 195 -9.92 -5.79 -1.88
N ILE A 196 -10.07 -5.65 -3.20
CA ILE A 196 -9.38 -6.54 -4.14
C ILE A 196 -8.03 -5.92 -4.46
N VAL A 197 -6.94 -6.63 -4.14
CA VAL A 197 -5.56 -6.17 -4.33
C VAL A 197 -4.86 -7.01 -5.37
N SER A 198 -4.12 -6.35 -6.25
CA SER A 198 -3.26 -7.01 -7.24
C SER A 198 -2.18 -7.85 -6.54
N ARG A 199 -1.88 -9.04 -7.09
CA ARG A 199 -0.78 -9.88 -6.57
C ARG A 199 0.60 -9.24 -6.67
N SER A 200 0.81 -8.30 -7.60
CA SER A 200 2.06 -7.52 -7.69
C SER A 200 2.32 -6.63 -6.48
N SER A 201 1.29 -6.38 -5.66
CA SER A 201 1.28 -5.35 -4.62
C SER A 201 1.14 -6.00 -3.22
N GLU A 202 1.88 -7.09 -2.97
CA GLU A 202 1.77 -7.90 -1.75
C GLU A 202 2.12 -7.12 -0.47
N ASP A 203 3.12 -6.22 -0.53
CA ASP A 203 3.47 -5.36 0.60
C ASP A 203 2.31 -4.45 1.01
N LEU A 204 1.60 -3.91 0.02
CA LEU A 204 0.43 -3.09 0.24
C LEU A 204 -0.71 -3.92 0.85
N ALA A 205 -0.87 -5.17 0.42
CA ALA A 205 -1.86 -6.07 1.00
C ALA A 205 -1.59 -6.33 2.50
N ARG A 206 -0.33 -6.51 2.89
CA ARG A 206 0.07 -6.69 4.30
C ARG A 206 -0.18 -5.44 5.13
N ILE A 207 0.18 -4.27 4.61
CA ILE A 207 -0.04 -2.99 5.28
C ILE A 207 -1.53 -2.75 5.51
N LEU A 208 -2.36 -2.91 4.46
CA LEU A 208 -3.80 -2.72 4.55
C LEU A 208 -4.44 -3.70 5.54
N SER A 209 -4.06 -4.98 5.51
CA SER A 209 -4.58 -5.98 6.46
C SER A 209 -4.26 -5.60 7.91
N ASN A 210 -3.03 -5.17 8.19
CA ASN A 210 -2.61 -4.77 9.54
C ASN A 210 -3.35 -3.51 10.02
N ASP A 211 -3.54 -2.51 9.14
CA ASP A 211 -4.22 -1.27 9.53
C ASP A 211 -5.71 -1.52 9.80
N ILE A 212 -6.37 -2.39 9.02
CA ILE A 212 -7.76 -2.84 9.29
C ILE A 212 -7.84 -3.54 10.66
N GLU A 213 -6.94 -4.48 10.95
CA GLU A 213 -6.95 -5.19 12.23
C GLU A 213 -6.79 -4.23 13.42
N ASN A 214 -5.88 -3.25 13.31
CA ASN A 214 -5.70 -2.20 14.31
C ASN A 214 -6.95 -1.32 14.44
N MET A 215 -7.66 -1.04 13.36
CA MET A 215 -8.89 -0.26 13.38
C MET A 215 -10.04 -0.97 14.08
N VAL A 216 -10.13 -2.30 13.93
CA VAL A 216 -11.10 -3.13 14.66
C VAL A 216 -10.77 -3.13 16.15
N LYS A 217 -9.50 -3.36 16.52
CA LYS A 217 -9.04 -3.37 17.91
C LYS A 217 -9.31 -2.04 18.65
N ASP A 218 -9.14 -0.92 17.96
CA ASP A 218 -9.35 0.41 18.53
C ASP A 218 -10.83 0.88 18.50
N GLY A 219 -11.77 0.04 18.06
CA GLY A 219 -13.19 0.39 17.91
C GLY A 219 -13.47 1.50 16.88
N ARG A 220 -12.49 1.81 16.03
CA ARG A 220 -12.61 2.87 15.01
C ARG A 220 -13.39 2.38 13.80
N MET A 221 -13.30 1.09 13.49
CA MET A 221 -14.05 0.50 12.39
C MET A 221 -15.56 0.69 12.61
N GLU A 222 -16.06 0.43 13.82
CA GLU A 222 -17.47 0.64 14.20
C GLU A 222 -17.92 2.10 14.01
N LYS A 223 -17.07 3.07 14.37
CA LYS A 223 -17.36 4.51 14.18
C LYS A 223 -17.41 4.94 12.71
N ILE A 224 -16.64 4.30 11.84
CA ILE A 224 -16.69 4.57 10.40
C ILE A 224 -17.95 3.92 9.82
N VAL A 225 -18.17 2.64 10.14
CA VAL A 225 -19.36 1.89 9.70
C VAL A 225 -20.64 2.65 10.07
N GLY A 226 -20.83 3.04 11.34
CA GLY A 226 -22.03 3.73 11.79
C GLY A 226 -22.24 5.15 11.23
N ARG A 227 -21.24 5.73 10.54
CA ARG A 227 -21.43 7.00 9.81
C ARG A 227 -21.99 6.83 8.41
N TYR A 228 -21.81 5.66 7.79
CA TYR A 228 -22.16 5.42 6.38
C TYR A 228 -23.23 4.35 6.17
N LEU A 229 -23.31 3.35 7.05
CA LEU A 229 -24.23 2.21 6.99
C LEU A 229 -25.25 2.27 8.13
#